data_AF-A0A838URC4-F1
#
_entry.id   AF-A0A838URC4-F1
#
_cell.length_a   1.000
_cell.length_b   1.000
_cell.length_c   1.000
_cell.angle_alpha   90.00
_cell.angle_beta   90.00
_cell.angle_gamma   90.00
#
_symmetry.space_group_name_H-M   'P 1'
#
loop_
_entity.id
_entity.type
_entity.pdbx_description
1 polymer ?
#
loop_
_entity_poly.entity_id
_entity_poly.type
_entity_poly.pdbx_seq_one_letter_code
_entity_poly.pdbx_strand_id
1 'polypeptide(L)'
;MRLTVRRFFCDQGTCLRKTFAEPLPPLAVRCARRTTRIAEVLTHLGLALGGEAGARLAPRCSIYTRPDTLLRLVCRLSDILLMPPRVISIHDWAWCRGERYGTLICDVERHRRLAFLPQRDAASVAAWLQRYPSIAIISRDRGGEYAQAARLGAPQAQQVADRFHLVQNFRETIERVVRRLFPTIQRILEPAQPVVLGVDLRLKRDDAAKAATQQRRMARFERVNVQHEQGYNPAQIALYLGMTPQSVQHDLMRPPSPSVYKPQQGKLAPYKSYIHRRVFQEGCRNALQIFRELQEQGYRGRTTIVVNYGT
;
A
#
# COMPACT_ATOMS: atom_id res chain seq x y z
N MET A 1 -33.30 -29.88 -12.32
CA MET A 1 -34.46 -29.90 -11.39
C MET A 1 -35.55 -29.02 -11.96
N ARG A 2 -36.75 -29.55 -12.16
CA ARG A 2 -37.94 -28.77 -12.51
C ARG A 2 -38.85 -28.75 -11.28
N LEU A 3 -39.26 -27.57 -10.84
CA LEU A 3 -40.19 -27.40 -9.73
C LEU A 3 -41.53 -26.96 -10.27
N THR A 4 -42.58 -27.60 -9.79
CA THR A 4 -43.96 -27.14 -9.99
C THR A 4 -44.42 -26.53 -8.67
N VAL A 5 -44.84 -25.26 -8.70
CA VAL A 5 -45.31 -24.53 -7.52
C VAL A 5 -46.76 -24.13 -7.70
N ARG A 6 -47.53 -24.08 -6.62
CA ARG A 6 -48.92 -23.60 -6.67
C ARG A 6 -48.95 -22.10 -6.91
N ARG A 7 -49.84 -21.66 -7.77
CA ARG A 7 -50.16 -20.25 -7.99
C ARG A 7 -51.53 -19.97 -7.36
N PHE A 8 -51.58 -18.98 -6.50
CA PHE A 8 -52.77 -18.54 -5.81
C PHE A 8 -53.26 -17.22 -6.41
N PHE A 9 -54.57 -17.04 -6.39
CA PHE A 9 -55.26 -15.81 -6.77
C PHE A 9 -56.05 -15.29 -5.56
N CYS A 10 -55.98 -13.98 -5.32
CA CYS A 10 -56.76 -13.30 -4.28
C CYS A 10 -57.95 -12.58 -4.92
N ASP A 11 -59.14 -12.96 -4.51
CA ASP A 11 -60.42 -12.43 -4.97
C ASP A 11 -60.83 -11.11 -4.28
N GLN A 12 -60.27 -10.82 -3.10
CA GLN A 12 -60.56 -9.60 -2.32
C GLN A 12 -60.31 -8.30 -3.10
N GLY A 13 -61.35 -7.47 -3.24
CA GLY A 13 -61.36 -6.25 -4.06
C GLY A 13 -60.30 -5.22 -3.66
N THR A 14 -59.98 -5.12 -2.37
CA THR A 14 -59.01 -4.15 -1.80
C THR A 14 -57.57 -4.64 -1.80
N CYS A 15 -57.31 -5.90 -2.19
CA CYS A 15 -55.96 -6.47 -2.17
C CYS A 15 -55.12 -5.96 -3.34
N LEU A 16 -54.01 -5.28 -3.03
CA LEU A 16 -53.04 -4.78 -4.01
C LEU A 16 -52.30 -5.91 -4.76
N ARG A 17 -52.27 -7.12 -4.21
CA ARG A 17 -51.54 -8.26 -4.79
C ARG A 17 -52.49 -9.42 -5.12
N LYS A 18 -52.97 -9.43 -6.36
CA LYS A 18 -53.93 -10.42 -6.86
C LYS A 18 -53.38 -11.80 -7.13
N THR A 19 -52.07 -11.95 -7.39
CA THR A 19 -51.46 -13.27 -7.60
C THR A 19 -50.16 -13.44 -6.82
N PHE A 20 -49.97 -14.64 -6.28
CA PHE A 20 -48.75 -15.05 -5.59
C PHE A 20 -48.50 -16.54 -5.82
N ALA A 21 -47.24 -16.94 -5.74
CA ALA A 21 -46.83 -18.34 -5.84
C ALA A 21 -46.45 -18.84 -4.46
N GLU A 22 -46.64 -20.14 -4.23
CA GLU A 22 -46.17 -20.84 -3.04
C GLU A 22 -44.69 -20.53 -2.78
N PRO A 23 -44.34 -19.99 -1.61
CA PRO A 23 -42.95 -19.79 -1.25
C PRO A 23 -42.29 -21.15 -0.99
N LEU A 24 -41.00 -21.28 -1.33
CA LEU A 24 -40.19 -22.45 -0.99
C LEU A 24 -38.97 -22.04 -0.14
N PRO A 25 -39.16 -21.44 1.06
CA PRO A 25 -38.09 -20.75 1.79
C PRO A 25 -36.84 -21.59 2.10
N PRO A 26 -36.91 -22.89 2.47
CA PRO A 26 -35.69 -23.66 2.68
C PRO A 26 -34.96 -24.01 1.37
N LEU A 27 -35.68 -24.01 0.23
CA LEU A 27 -35.13 -24.45 -1.05
C LEU A 27 -34.62 -23.30 -1.91
N ALA A 28 -35.38 -22.20 -2.04
CA ALA A 28 -35.05 -21.09 -2.93
C ALA A 28 -35.80 -19.80 -2.54
N VAL A 29 -35.13 -18.66 -2.64
CA VAL A 29 -35.78 -17.34 -2.52
C VAL A 29 -36.64 -17.02 -3.75
N ARG A 30 -37.58 -16.07 -3.61
CA ARG A 30 -38.48 -15.65 -4.69
C ARG A 30 -37.69 -15.29 -5.97
N CYS A 31 -38.17 -15.77 -7.12
CA CYS A 31 -37.56 -15.57 -8.45
C CYS A 31 -36.13 -16.12 -8.60
N ALA A 32 -35.63 -16.94 -7.67
CA ALA A 32 -34.33 -17.57 -7.80
C ALA A 32 -34.34 -18.64 -8.89
N ARG A 33 -33.28 -18.66 -9.70
CA ARG A 33 -33.04 -19.71 -10.71
C ARG A 33 -32.09 -20.81 -10.20
N ARG A 34 -31.88 -20.87 -8.88
CA ARG A 34 -31.00 -21.83 -8.20
C ARG A 34 -31.48 -22.02 -6.76
N THR A 35 -31.12 -23.14 -6.16
CA THR A 35 -31.40 -23.40 -4.74
C THR A 35 -30.51 -22.56 -3.84
N THR A 36 -30.95 -22.32 -2.60
CA THR A 36 -30.19 -21.63 -1.57
C THR A 36 -28.85 -22.33 -1.33
N ARG A 37 -28.85 -23.66 -1.22
CA ARG A 37 -27.63 -24.49 -1.08
C ARG A 37 -26.61 -24.28 -2.20
N ILE A 38 -27.06 -24.23 -3.47
CA ILE A 38 -26.14 -23.94 -4.58
C ILE A 38 -25.63 -22.50 -4.50
N ALA A 39 -26.48 -21.55 -4.12
CA ALA A 39 -26.05 -20.17 -3.93
C ALA A 39 -24.97 -20.05 -2.84
N GLU A 40 -25.09 -20.77 -1.72
CA GLU A 40 -24.09 -20.82 -0.65
C GLU A 40 -22.76 -21.41 -1.13
N VAL A 41 -22.77 -22.57 -1.79
CA VAL A 41 -21.55 -23.18 -2.35
C VAL A 41 -20.85 -22.23 -3.31
N LEU A 42 -21.61 -21.62 -4.24
CA LEU A 42 -21.06 -20.64 -5.17
C LEU A 42 -20.52 -19.40 -4.45
N THR A 43 -21.17 -18.96 -3.38
CA THR A 43 -20.68 -17.83 -2.56
C THR A 43 -19.35 -18.15 -1.91
N HIS A 44 -19.19 -19.36 -1.33
CA HIS A 44 -17.93 -19.81 -0.75
C HIS A 44 -16.82 -19.94 -1.80
N LEU A 45 -17.13 -20.48 -2.99
CA LEU A 45 -16.19 -20.51 -4.11
C LEU A 45 -15.75 -19.10 -4.51
N GLY A 46 -16.69 -18.15 -4.58
CA GLY A 46 -16.42 -16.75 -4.87
C GLY A 46 -15.55 -16.07 -3.81
N LEU A 47 -15.79 -16.32 -2.53
CA LEU A 47 -14.99 -15.78 -1.42
C LEU A 47 -13.56 -16.33 -1.41
N ALA A 48 -13.39 -17.62 -1.68
CA ALA A 48 -12.08 -18.27 -1.63
C ALA A 48 -11.22 -18.00 -2.88
N LEU A 49 -11.83 -17.96 -4.06
CA LEU A 49 -11.12 -17.99 -5.35
C LEU A 49 -11.40 -16.78 -6.24
N GLY A 50 -12.36 -15.92 -5.88
CA GLY A 50 -12.86 -14.87 -6.75
C GLY A 50 -13.71 -15.41 -7.92
N GLY A 51 -13.96 -14.56 -8.92
CA GLY A 51 -14.84 -14.89 -10.05
C GLY A 51 -14.25 -15.96 -10.98
N GLU A 52 -13.10 -15.67 -11.60
CA GLU A 52 -12.55 -16.51 -12.67
C GLU A 52 -12.09 -17.89 -12.19
N ALA A 53 -11.27 -17.94 -11.16
CA ALA A 53 -10.78 -19.22 -10.62
C ALA A 53 -11.93 -20.03 -9.98
N GLY A 54 -12.87 -19.36 -9.31
CA GLY A 54 -14.05 -20.02 -8.75
C GLY A 54 -14.94 -20.64 -9.84
N ALA A 55 -15.14 -19.95 -10.97
CA ALA A 55 -15.93 -20.47 -12.08
C ALA A 55 -15.24 -21.64 -12.78
N ARG A 56 -13.90 -21.63 -12.88
CA ARG A 56 -13.12 -22.78 -13.39
C ARG A 56 -13.19 -24.00 -12.48
N LEU A 57 -13.29 -23.81 -11.15
CA LEU A 57 -13.37 -24.92 -10.20
C LEU A 57 -14.80 -25.47 -10.07
N ALA A 58 -15.84 -24.65 -10.25
CA ALA A 58 -17.24 -25.04 -10.06
C ALA A 58 -17.67 -26.34 -10.78
N PRO A 59 -17.20 -26.66 -12.01
CA PRO A 59 -17.49 -27.94 -12.67
C PRO A 59 -17.05 -29.18 -11.88
N ARG A 60 -16.01 -29.08 -11.04
CA ARG A 60 -15.59 -30.18 -10.14
C ARG A 60 -16.62 -30.49 -9.04
N CYS A 61 -17.48 -29.52 -8.74
CA CYS A 61 -18.64 -29.70 -7.85
C CYS A 61 -19.93 -29.98 -8.64
N SER A 62 -19.84 -30.29 -9.95
CA SER A 62 -20.96 -30.46 -10.87
C SER A 62 -21.87 -29.22 -11.00
N ILE A 63 -21.29 -28.02 -10.84
CA ILE A 63 -22.00 -26.74 -10.96
C ILE A 63 -21.44 -25.95 -12.13
N TYR A 64 -22.30 -25.49 -13.03
CA TYR A 64 -21.94 -24.53 -14.06
C TYR A 64 -22.30 -23.11 -13.62
N THR A 65 -21.33 -22.18 -13.69
CA THR A 65 -21.53 -20.78 -13.34
C THR A 65 -20.61 -19.87 -14.14
N ARG A 66 -20.96 -18.58 -14.22
CA ARG A 66 -20.09 -17.54 -14.78
C ARG A 66 -19.30 -16.84 -13.66
N PRO A 67 -18.08 -16.35 -13.92
CA PRO A 67 -17.30 -15.55 -12.98
C PRO A 67 -18.11 -14.43 -12.31
N ASP A 68 -18.83 -13.63 -13.10
CA ASP A 68 -19.67 -12.54 -12.60
C ASP A 68 -20.77 -12.99 -11.65
N THR A 69 -21.25 -14.23 -11.80
CA THR A 69 -22.28 -14.77 -10.91
C THR A 69 -21.73 -15.00 -9.52
N LEU A 70 -20.48 -15.43 -9.40
CA LEU A 70 -19.82 -15.56 -8.11
C LEU A 70 -19.61 -14.19 -7.47
N LEU A 71 -19.08 -13.24 -8.24
CA LEU A 71 -18.86 -11.88 -7.75
C LEU A 71 -20.17 -11.22 -7.29
N ARG A 72 -21.25 -11.37 -8.06
CA ARG A 72 -22.57 -10.87 -7.66
C ARG A 72 -23.10 -11.52 -6.37
N LEU A 73 -22.81 -12.80 -6.14
CA LEU A 73 -23.21 -13.46 -4.89
C LEU A 73 -22.38 -12.94 -3.70
N VAL A 74 -21.07 -12.82 -3.88
CA VAL A 74 -20.18 -12.24 -2.86
C VAL A 74 -20.57 -10.79 -2.54
N CYS A 75 -20.81 -9.95 -3.54
CA CYS A 75 -21.22 -8.55 -3.33
C CYS A 75 -22.61 -8.41 -2.69
N ARG A 76 -23.44 -9.45 -2.72
CA ARG A 76 -24.74 -9.48 -2.01
C ARG A 76 -24.60 -9.86 -0.54
N LEU A 77 -23.44 -10.37 -0.11
CA LEU A 77 -23.16 -10.51 1.30
C LEU A 77 -23.06 -9.10 1.88
N SER A 78 -24.11 -8.67 2.56
CA SER A 78 -24.02 -7.51 3.43
C SER A 78 -23.34 -7.96 4.71
N ASP A 79 -22.14 -7.45 4.97
CA ASP A 79 -21.56 -7.52 6.30
C ASP A 79 -22.40 -6.61 7.20
N ILE A 80 -23.33 -7.22 7.94
CA ILE A 80 -23.99 -6.53 9.06
C ILE A 80 -22.92 -6.40 10.13
N LEU A 81 -22.49 -5.17 10.40
CA LEU A 81 -21.78 -4.89 11.65
C LEU A 81 -22.78 -5.13 12.78
N LEU A 82 -22.70 -6.30 13.40
CA LEU A 82 -23.57 -6.71 14.51
C LEU A 82 -23.49 -5.71 15.68
N MET A 83 -22.36 -5.01 15.82
CA MET A 83 -22.15 -3.96 16.79
C MET A 83 -21.23 -2.85 16.23
N PRO A 84 -21.46 -1.57 16.57
CA PRO A 84 -20.56 -0.47 16.21
C PRO A 84 -19.13 -0.70 16.75
N PRO A 85 -18.08 -0.35 15.99
CA PRO A 85 -16.70 -0.55 16.41
C PRO A 85 -16.29 0.45 17.51
N ARG A 86 -15.44 0.01 18.44
CA ARG A 86 -14.87 0.84 19.52
C ARG A 86 -13.41 1.19 19.27
N VAL A 87 -12.61 0.23 18.80
CA VAL A 87 -11.19 0.42 18.46
C VAL A 87 -10.98 0.13 16.99
N ILE A 88 -10.47 1.13 16.26
CA ILE A 88 -10.17 0.98 14.84
C ILE A 88 -8.70 1.24 14.54
N SER A 89 -8.23 0.72 13.41
CA SER A 89 -6.99 1.13 12.78
C SER A 89 -7.25 1.74 11.41
N ILE A 90 -6.47 2.77 11.07
CA ILE A 90 -6.52 3.48 9.80
C ILE A 90 -5.16 3.39 9.14
N HIS A 91 -5.14 2.90 7.90
CA HIS A 91 -3.91 2.73 7.12
C HIS A 91 -4.10 3.09 5.65
N ASP A 92 -2.99 3.43 5.01
CA ASP A 92 -2.91 3.60 3.55
C ASP A 92 -3.11 2.25 2.84
N TRP A 93 -3.96 2.26 1.82
CA TRP A 93 -4.00 1.19 0.83
C TRP A 93 -3.46 1.66 -0.51
N ALA A 94 -2.41 1.02 -0.99
CA ALA A 94 -1.89 1.28 -2.33
C ALA A 94 -2.65 0.45 -3.36
N TRP A 95 -3.43 1.09 -4.21
CA TRP A 95 -3.96 0.47 -5.43
C TRP A 95 -2.85 0.23 -6.45
N CYS A 96 -2.02 1.25 -6.64
CA CYS A 96 -0.80 1.22 -7.41
C CYS A 96 0.24 1.98 -6.58
N ARG A 97 1.29 1.28 -6.13
CA ARG A 97 2.31 1.86 -5.25
C ARG A 97 2.96 3.06 -5.95
N GLY A 98 2.90 4.22 -5.28
CA GLY A 98 3.47 5.48 -5.78
C GLY A 98 2.52 6.34 -6.61
N GLU A 99 1.32 5.85 -6.93
CA GLU A 99 0.35 6.59 -7.76
C GLU A 99 -0.97 6.82 -7.03
N ARG A 100 -1.66 5.74 -6.67
CA ARG A 100 -3.04 5.82 -6.18
C ARG A 100 -3.18 5.12 -4.84
N TYR A 101 -3.51 5.91 -3.83
CA TYR A 101 -3.74 5.45 -2.47
C TYR A 101 -5.19 5.69 -2.06
N GLY A 102 -5.75 4.72 -1.35
CA GLY A 102 -7.00 4.83 -0.60
C GLY A 102 -6.74 4.62 0.89
N THR A 103 -7.82 4.50 1.65
CA THR A 103 -7.76 4.26 3.09
C THR A 103 -8.43 2.95 3.45
N LEU A 104 -7.71 2.10 4.19
CA LEU A 104 -8.25 0.89 4.80
C LEU A 104 -8.57 1.18 6.27
N ILE A 105 -9.79 0.84 6.68
CA ILE A 105 -10.22 0.94 8.08
C ILE A 105 -10.55 -0.47 8.58
N CYS A 106 -9.93 -0.84 9.69
CA CYS A 106 -10.11 -2.14 10.33
C CYS A 106 -10.61 -1.98 11.75
N ASP A 107 -11.45 -2.90 12.18
CA ASP A 107 -11.76 -3.17 13.58
C ASP A 107 -10.59 -3.95 14.17
N VAL A 108 -9.93 -3.35 15.16
CA VAL A 108 -8.76 -3.94 15.79
C VAL A 108 -9.15 -5.07 16.74
N GLU A 109 -10.27 -4.91 17.45
CA GLU A 109 -10.74 -5.90 18.43
C GLU A 109 -11.25 -7.16 17.73
N ARG A 110 -11.91 -7.00 16.59
CA ARG A 110 -12.52 -8.10 15.84
C ARG A 110 -11.64 -8.63 14.70
N HIS A 111 -10.47 -8.02 14.47
CA HIS A 111 -9.58 -8.34 13.36
C HIS A 111 -10.30 -8.36 12.00
N ARG A 112 -11.19 -7.40 11.78
CA ARG A 112 -12.04 -7.34 10.58
C ARG A 112 -11.84 -6.04 9.82
N ARG A 113 -11.90 -6.11 8.50
CA ARG A 113 -11.98 -4.92 7.65
C ARG A 113 -13.37 -4.33 7.78
N LEU A 114 -13.46 -3.05 8.11
CA LEU A 114 -14.73 -2.33 8.25
C LEU A 114 -15.07 -1.56 6.99
N ALA A 115 -14.08 -0.90 6.40
CA ALA A 115 -14.29 -0.08 5.24
C ALA A 115 -13.04 0.03 4.38
N PHE A 116 -13.31 0.25 3.11
CA PHE A 116 -12.33 0.61 2.13
C PHE A 116 -12.76 1.93 1.49
N LEU A 117 -12.00 3.00 1.71
CA LEU A 117 -12.27 4.30 1.11
C LEU A 117 -11.36 4.48 -0.11
N PRO A 118 -11.90 4.87 -1.28
CA PRO A 118 -11.11 4.99 -2.50
C PRO A 118 -10.03 6.07 -2.41
N GLN A 119 -10.27 7.11 -1.61
CA GLN A 119 -9.41 8.26 -1.42
C GLN A 119 -8.64 8.20 -0.10
N ARG A 120 -7.48 8.85 -0.11
CA ARG A 120 -6.61 9.10 1.04
C ARG A 120 -6.63 10.60 1.36
N ASP A 121 -7.80 11.12 1.72
CA ASP A 121 -7.97 12.51 2.13
C ASP A 121 -8.68 12.61 3.47
N ALA A 122 -8.41 13.68 4.21
CA ALA A 122 -8.91 13.83 5.57
C ALA A 122 -10.43 13.97 5.64
N ALA A 123 -11.08 14.55 4.62
CA ALA A 123 -12.52 14.80 4.63
C ALA A 123 -13.30 13.49 4.45
N SER A 124 -12.89 12.64 3.51
CA SER A 124 -13.50 11.32 3.28
C SER A 124 -13.44 10.44 4.51
N VAL A 125 -12.28 10.42 5.20
CA VAL A 125 -12.10 9.64 6.43
C VAL A 125 -12.93 10.23 7.57
N ALA A 126 -12.93 11.56 7.75
CA ALA A 126 -13.71 12.21 8.79
C ALA A 126 -15.22 11.94 8.63
N ALA A 127 -15.75 12.04 7.41
CA ALA A 127 -17.15 11.75 7.12
C ALA A 127 -17.53 10.29 7.42
N TRP A 128 -16.59 9.34 7.25
CA TRP A 128 -16.81 7.95 7.65
C TRP A 128 -16.82 7.79 9.17
N LEU A 129 -15.87 8.43 9.87
CA LEU A 129 -15.76 8.35 11.33
C LEU A 129 -17.00 8.92 12.04
N GLN A 130 -17.59 9.99 11.52
CA GLN A 130 -18.80 10.62 12.09
C GLN A 130 -20.00 9.68 12.16
N ARG A 131 -20.04 8.62 11.33
CA ARG A 131 -21.10 7.61 11.34
C ARG A 131 -21.00 6.66 12.55
N TYR A 132 -19.87 6.65 13.24
CA TYR A 132 -19.59 5.73 14.35
C TYR A 132 -19.10 6.50 15.59
N PRO A 133 -20.00 7.19 16.32
CA PRO A 133 -19.65 7.89 17.56
C PRO A 133 -19.06 6.98 18.64
N SER A 134 -19.30 5.66 18.55
CA SER A 134 -18.80 4.62 19.45
C SER A 134 -17.27 4.44 19.42
N ILE A 135 -16.60 4.96 18.38
CA ILE A 135 -15.14 4.85 18.25
C ILE A 135 -14.48 5.64 19.38
N ALA A 136 -13.76 4.93 20.24
CA ALA A 136 -13.03 5.48 21.38
C ALA A 136 -11.53 5.53 21.14
N ILE A 137 -10.98 4.66 20.27
CA ILE A 137 -9.54 4.58 20.00
C ILE A 137 -9.29 4.45 18.50
N ILE A 138 -8.37 5.25 17.98
CA ILE A 138 -7.91 5.23 16.59
C ILE A 138 -6.41 4.96 16.57
N SER A 139 -6.02 3.74 16.19
CA SER A 139 -4.64 3.43 15.82
C SER A 139 -4.37 3.94 14.41
N ARG A 140 -3.37 4.79 14.23
CA ARG A 140 -3.00 5.31 12.91
C ARG A 140 -1.49 5.43 12.76
N ASP A 141 -1.05 5.53 11.51
CA ASP A 141 0.31 5.94 11.20
C ASP A 141 0.59 7.38 11.69
N ARG A 142 1.81 7.89 11.50
CA ARG A 142 2.18 9.25 11.90
C ARG A 142 1.86 10.32 10.84
N GLY A 143 1.06 9.98 9.84
CA GLY A 143 0.63 10.88 8.77
C GLY A 143 -0.28 12.01 9.28
N GLY A 144 -0.08 13.22 8.76
CA GLY A 144 -0.86 14.39 9.16
C GLY A 144 -2.34 14.30 8.73
N GLU A 145 -2.61 13.69 7.58
CA GLU A 145 -3.96 13.56 7.00
C GLU A 145 -4.89 12.78 7.92
N TYR A 146 -4.45 11.62 8.44
CA TYR A 146 -5.26 10.82 9.37
C TYR A 146 -5.37 11.45 10.76
N ALA A 147 -4.35 12.17 11.21
CA ALA A 147 -4.45 12.93 12.45
C ALA A 147 -5.51 14.03 12.37
N GLN A 148 -5.58 14.72 11.22
CA GLN A 148 -6.61 15.72 10.94
C GLN A 148 -7.99 15.08 10.81
N ALA A 149 -8.11 13.98 10.06
CA ALA A 149 -9.36 13.25 9.91
C ALA A 149 -9.93 12.79 11.26
N ALA A 150 -9.08 12.23 12.13
CA ALA A 150 -9.48 11.81 13.46
C ALA A 150 -9.99 12.99 14.32
N ARG A 151 -9.31 14.15 14.28
CA ARG A 151 -9.77 15.35 15.01
C ARG A 151 -11.13 15.86 14.52
N LEU A 152 -11.38 15.81 13.21
CA LEU A 152 -12.62 16.30 12.61
C LEU A 152 -13.78 15.30 12.70
N GLY A 153 -13.46 14.01 12.59
CA GLY A 153 -14.47 12.95 12.44
C GLY A 153 -14.81 12.20 13.72
N ALA A 154 -13.87 12.13 14.67
CA ALA A 154 -14.05 11.49 15.96
C ALA A 154 -13.21 12.20 17.04
N PRO A 155 -13.52 13.47 17.38
CA PRO A 155 -12.77 14.24 18.37
C PRO A 155 -12.74 13.59 19.77
N GLN A 156 -13.74 12.77 20.08
CA GLN A 156 -13.81 11.98 21.31
C GLN A 156 -12.81 10.82 21.37
N ALA A 157 -12.27 10.40 20.22
CA ALA A 157 -11.43 9.21 20.15
C ALA A 157 -9.96 9.52 20.48
N GLN A 158 -9.36 8.69 21.31
CA GLN A 158 -7.93 8.74 21.58
C GLN A 158 -7.13 8.29 20.36
N GLN A 159 -6.23 9.13 19.89
CA GLN A 159 -5.31 8.78 18.81
C GLN A 159 -4.08 8.08 19.38
N VAL A 160 -3.80 6.87 18.87
CA VAL A 160 -2.65 6.06 19.27
C VAL A 160 -1.77 5.85 18.04
N ALA A 161 -0.45 5.99 18.22
CA ALA A 161 0.51 5.68 17.17
C ALA A 161 0.55 4.17 16.95
N ASP A 162 0.38 3.77 15.70
CA ASP A 162 0.37 2.36 15.33
C ASP A 162 1.73 1.67 15.61
N ARG A 163 1.65 0.50 16.23
CA ARG A 163 2.83 -0.28 16.68
C ARG A 163 3.72 -0.71 15.53
N PHE A 164 3.14 -1.14 14.41
CA PHE A 164 3.94 -1.61 13.27
C PHE A 164 4.80 -0.47 12.72
N HIS A 165 4.23 0.72 12.55
CA HIS A 165 4.99 1.88 12.10
C HIS A 165 6.08 2.31 13.10
N LEU A 166 5.84 2.21 14.41
CA LEU A 166 6.87 2.50 15.41
C LEU A 166 8.06 1.53 15.30
N VAL A 167 7.78 0.22 15.24
CA VAL A 167 8.81 -0.80 15.14
C VAL A 167 9.55 -0.72 13.81
N GLN A 168 8.84 -0.50 12.70
CA GLN A 168 9.44 -0.32 11.39
C GLN A 168 10.40 0.89 11.37
N ASN A 169 9.95 2.05 11.85
CA ASN A 169 10.78 3.26 11.90
C ASN A 169 12.02 3.08 12.78
N PHE A 170 11.87 2.40 13.92
CA PHE A 170 12.99 2.09 14.81
C PHE A 170 14.02 1.18 14.12
N ARG A 171 13.55 0.08 13.54
CA ARG A 171 14.40 -0.86 12.79
C ARG A 171 15.14 -0.15 11.65
N GLU A 172 14.43 0.60 10.81
CA GLU A 172 15.03 1.33 9.69
C GLU A 172 16.08 2.34 10.16
N THR A 173 15.87 2.96 11.31
CA THR A 173 16.81 3.89 11.91
C THR A 173 18.06 3.18 12.41
N ILE A 174 17.92 2.08 13.15
CA ILE A 174 19.06 1.25 13.56
C ILE A 174 19.83 0.74 12.36
N GLU A 175 19.14 0.19 11.35
CA GLU A 175 19.79 -0.26 10.12
C GLU A 175 20.58 0.86 9.46
N ARG A 176 20.06 2.09 9.47
CA ARG A 176 20.75 3.25 8.92
C ARG A 176 22.02 3.59 9.69
N VAL A 177 21.95 3.60 11.02
CA VAL A 177 23.08 3.88 11.93
C VAL A 177 24.14 2.79 11.81
N VAL A 178 23.75 1.52 11.94
CA VAL A 178 24.68 0.38 11.83
C VAL A 178 25.38 0.41 10.47
N ARG A 179 24.65 0.60 9.37
CA ARG A 179 25.26 0.69 8.03
C ARG A 179 26.19 1.90 7.87
N ARG A 180 25.94 3.01 8.60
CA ARG A 180 26.84 4.18 8.61
C ARG A 180 28.13 3.88 9.36
N LEU A 181 28.05 3.15 10.47
CA LEU A 181 29.19 2.82 11.32
C LEU A 181 29.97 1.60 10.83
N PHE A 182 29.35 0.75 10.01
CA PHE A 182 29.94 -0.51 9.55
C PHE A 182 31.34 -0.37 8.93
N PRO A 183 31.63 0.61 8.05
CA PRO A 183 32.99 0.78 7.50
C PRO A 183 34.02 1.20 8.57
N THR A 184 33.61 1.98 9.57
CA THR A 184 34.48 2.37 10.69
C THR A 184 34.77 1.17 11.59
N ILE A 185 33.74 0.37 11.89
CA ILE A 185 33.89 -0.88 12.63
C ILE A 185 34.82 -1.83 11.88
N GLN A 186 34.69 -1.96 10.56
CA GLN A 186 35.60 -2.76 9.75
C GLN A 186 37.05 -2.24 9.78
N ARG A 187 37.29 -0.93 9.68
CA ARG A 187 38.66 -0.36 9.80
C ARG A 187 39.30 -0.54 11.17
N ILE A 188 38.53 -0.63 12.25
CA ILE A 188 39.05 -0.91 13.59
C ILE A 188 39.40 -2.41 13.72
N LEU A 189 38.63 -3.27 13.05
CA LEU A 189 38.83 -4.73 13.06
C LEU A 189 39.90 -5.19 12.07
N GLU A 190 40.23 -4.38 11.05
CA GLU A 190 41.34 -4.64 10.12
C GLU A 190 42.68 -4.18 10.72
N PRO A 191 43.74 -5.01 10.66
CA PRO A 191 45.08 -4.60 11.11
C PRO A 191 45.59 -3.41 10.27
N ALA A 192 46.18 -2.43 10.95
CA ALA A 192 46.47 -1.10 10.41
C ALA A 192 47.38 -1.13 9.17
N GLN A 193 46.86 -0.68 8.03
CA GLN A 193 47.69 -0.14 6.94
C GLN A 193 47.72 1.39 7.00
N PRO A 194 48.86 2.03 6.71
CA PRO A 194 48.99 3.48 6.80
C PRO A 194 48.20 4.16 5.68
N VAL A 195 47.21 4.99 6.03
CA VAL A 195 46.36 5.71 5.07
C VAL A 195 46.62 7.20 5.11
N VAL A 196 47.06 7.73 3.97
CA VAL A 196 47.13 9.15 3.63
C VAL A 196 45.71 9.75 3.64
N LEU A 197 45.50 10.80 4.43
CA LEU A 197 44.20 11.46 4.63
C LEU A 197 43.81 12.34 3.43
N GLY A 198 43.14 11.74 2.45
CA GLY A 198 42.28 12.46 1.50
C GLY A 198 40.83 12.39 1.97
N VAL A 199 40.32 13.45 2.60
CA VAL A 199 38.91 13.52 3.04
C VAL A 199 38.03 13.91 1.86
N ASP A 200 37.47 12.91 1.19
CA ASP A 200 36.37 13.11 0.23
C ASP A 200 35.12 12.40 0.78
N LEU A 201 34.28 13.15 1.51
CA LEU A 201 33.04 12.67 2.15
C LEU A 201 31.93 12.47 1.10
N ARG A 202 32.07 11.45 0.24
CA ARG A 202 30.98 10.98 -0.63
C ARG A 202 30.16 9.90 0.08
N LEU A 203 28.83 10.09 0.12
CA LEU A 203 27.84 9.08 0.55
C LEU A 203 27.87 7.89 -0.43
N LYS A 204 28.77 6.92 -0.23
CA LYS A 204 28.91 5.68 -1.05
C LYS A 204 27.65 4.79 -1.14
N ARG A 205 26.61 5.07 -0.34
CA ARG A 205 25.39 4.26 -0.22
C ARG A 205 24.49 4.35 -1.44
N ASP A 206 24.52 5.49 -2.12
CA ASP A 206 23.77 5.74 -3.36
C ASP A 206 24.38 4.95 -4.53
N ASP A 207 25.71 4.90 -4.62
CA ASP A 207 26.40 4.29 -5.77
C ASP A 207 26.33 2.76 -5.74
N ALA A 208 26.41 2.12 -4.57
CA ALA A 208 26.31 0.67 -4.45
C ALA A 208 24.89 0.13 -4.73
N ALA A 209 23.85 0.81 -4.25
CA ALA A 209 22.46 0.45 -4.54
C ALA A 209 22.10 0.72 -6.02
N LYS A 210 22.66 1.79 -6.60
CA LYS A 210 22.53 2.11 -8.04
C LYS A 210 23.26 1.10 -8.90
N ALA A 211 24.47 0.69 -8.53
CA ALA A 211 25.23 -0.36 -9.21
C ALA A 211 24.48 -1.70 -9.17
N ALA A 212 23.94 -2.09 -8.02
CA ALA A 212 23.13 -3.31 -7.90
C ALA A 212 21.85 -3.25 -8.77
N THR A 213 21.21 -2.09 -8.86
CA THR A 213 20.03 -1.89 -9.71
C THR A 213 20.39 -1.94 -11.19
N GLN A 214 21.52 -1.34 -11.58
CA GLN A 214 22.05 -1.39 -12.94
C GLN A 214 22.46 -2.80 -13.34
N GLN A 215 23.13 -3.55 -12.46
CA GLN A 215 23.47 -4.96 -12.66
C GLN A 215 22.23 -5.83 -12.89
N ARG A 216 21.16 -5.63 -12.11
CA ARG A 216 19.89 -6.35 -12.32
C ARG A 216 19.25 -6.04 -13.67
N ARG A 217 19.32 -4.78 -14.13
CA ARG A 217 18.82 -4.38 -15.45
C ARG A 217 19.64 -4.99 -16.58
N MET A 218 20.97 -5.02 -16.42
CA MET A 218 21.88 -5.64 -17.39
C MET A 218 21.64 -7.15 -17.50
N ALA A 219 21.59 -7.85 -16.37
CA ALA A 219 21.33 -9.29 -16.34
C ALA A 219 19.96 -9.65 -16.93
N ARG A 220 18.95 -8.79 -16.76
CA ARG A 220 17.63 -8.96 -17.40
C ARG A 220 17.71 -8.79 -18.92
N PHE A 221 18.37 -7.73 -19.38
CA PHE A 221 18.58 -7.46 -20.80
C PHE A 221 19.33 -8.60 -21.49
N GLU A 222 20.40 -9.11 -20.87
CA GLU A 222 21.16 -10.27 -21.37
C GLU A 222 20.27 -11.51 -21.50
N ARG A 223 19.47 -11.84 -20.46
CA ARG A 223 18.55 -12.98 -20.52
C ARG A 223 17.50 -12.85 -21.61
N VAL A 224 17.00 -11.64 -21.87
CA VAL A 224 16.05 -11.38 -22.96
C VAL A 224 16.71 -11.60 -24.32
N ASN A 225 17.93 -11.07 -24.52
CA ASN A 225 18.65 -11.22 -25.80
C ASN A 225 19.06 -12.67 -26.08
N VAL A 226 19.55 -13.41 -25.09
CA VAL A 226 19.90 -14.83 -25.25
C VAL A 226 18.69 -15.65 -25.72
N GLN A 227 17.50 -15.39 -25.17
CA GLN A 227 16.29 -16.10 -25.58
C GLN A 227 15.81 -15.65 -26.97
N HIS A 228 16.01 -14.38 -27.32
CA HIS A 228 15.69 -13.88 -28.66
C HIS A 228 16.62 -14.44 -29.74
N GLU A 229 17.92 -14.57 -29.45
CA GLU A 229 18.91 -15.22 -30.33
C GLU A 229 18.60 -16.71 -30.55
N GLN A 230 17.98 -17.37 -29.56
CA GLN A 230 17.47 -18.74 -29.67
C GLN A 230 16.18 -18.86 -30.51
N GLY A 231 15.68 -17.76 -31.08
CA GLY A 231 14.54 -17.73 -32.00
C GLY A 231 13.17 -17.62 -31.35
N TYR A 232 13.10 -17.42 -30.02
CA TYR A 232 11.82 -17.21 -29.34
C TYR A 232 11.24 -15.83 -29.67
N ASN A 233 9.93 -15.78 -29.92
CA ASN A 233 9.24 -14.51 -30.12
C ASN A 233 9.01 -13.77 -28.79
N PRO A 234 8.75 -12.44 -28.81
CA PRO A 234 8.63 -11.66 -27.58
C PRO A 234 7.55 -12.14 -26.59
N ALA A 235 6.47 -12.77 -27.06
CA ALA A 235 5.43 -13.32 -26.21
C ALA A 235 5.87 -14.60 -25.50
N GLN A 236 6.65 -15.45 -26.18
CA GLN A 236 7.25 -16.65 -25.60
C GLN A 236 8.32 -16.29 -24.56
N ILE A 237 9.17 -15.31 -24.86
CA ILE A 237 10.18 -14.80 -23.92
C ILE A 237 9.50 -14.23 -22.67
N ALA A 238 8.42 -13.47 -22.83
CA ALA A 238 7.64 -12.91 -21.73
C ALA A 238 7.08 -14.00 -20.81
N LEU A 239 6.52 -15.08 -21.37
CA LEU A 239 6.03 -16.22 -20.62
C LEU A 239 7.17 -16.96 -19.89
N TYR A 240 8.30 -17.18 -20.58
CA TYR A 240 9.45 -17.91 -20.06
C TYR A 240 10.17 -17.18 -18.92
N LEU A 241 10.29 -15.85 -19.01
CA LEU A 241 10.98 -15.01 -18.03
C LEU A 241 10.03 -14.41 -16.97
N GLY A 242 8.72 -14.66 -17.05
CA GLY A 242 7.73 -14.07 -16.14
C GLY A 242 7.61 -12.55 -16.27
N MET A 243 7.76 -12.03 -17.49
CA MET A 243 7.76 -10.61 -17.81
C MET A 243 6.52 -10.23 -18.63
N THR A 244 6.25 -8.93 -18.78
CA THR A 244 5.24 -8.47 -19.75
C THR A 244 5.85 -8.39 -21.15
N PRO A 245 5.09 -8.67 -22.23
CA PRO A 245 5.58 -8.54 -23.61
C PRO A 245 6.15 -7.15 -23.93
N GLN A 246 5.56 -6.11 -23.34
CA GLN A 246 6.02 -4.72 -23.48
C GLN A 246 7.42 -4.50 -22.88
N SER A 247 7.74 -5.16 -21.75
CA SER A 247 9.05 -5.05 -21.12
C SER A 247 10.12 -5.78 -21.92
N VAL A 248 9.77 -6.94 -22.50
CA VAL A 248 10.65 -7.69 -23.41
C VAL A 248 10.95 -6.86 -24.65
N GLN A 249 9.92 -6.27 -25.27
CA GLN A 249 10.10 -5.44 -26.45
C GLN A 249 10.90 -4.17 -26.16
N HIS A 250 10.72 -3.56 -24.99
CA HIS A 250 11.55 -2.43 -24.56
C HIS A 250 13.02 -2.83 -24.43
N ASP A 251 13.31 -3.97 -23.79
CA ASP A 251 14.69 -4.45 -23.60
C ASP A 251 15.33 -4.84 -24.95
N LEU A 252 14.60 -5.47 -25.89
CA LEU A 252 15.13 -5.77 -27.23
C LEU A 252 15.47 -4.52 -28.05
N MET A 253 14.74 -3.42 -27.86
CA MET A 253 14.92 -2.19 -28.62
C MET A 253 15.98 -1.26 -28.04
N ARG A 254 16.26 -1.34 -26.74
CA ARG A 254 17.14 -0.37 -26.04
C ARG A 254 17.97 -1.05 -24.95
N PRO A 255 19.31 -1.03 -25.05
CA PRO A 255 20.16 -1.46 -23.96
C PRO A 255 20.01 -0.56 -22.74
N PRO A 256 20.13 -1.10 -21.51
CA PRO A 256 20.08 -0.30 -20.29
C PRO A 256 21.27 0.68 -20.24
N SER A 257 21.00 1.98 -20.34
CA SER A 257 22.01 3.02 -20.21
C SER A 257 22.33 3.33 -18.74
N PRO A 258 23.57 3.75 -18.42
CA PRO A 258 23.91 4.23 -17.09
C PRO A 258 23.06 5.46 -16.76
N SER A 259 22.54 5.54 -15.53
CA SER A 259 21.91 6.76 -15.04
C SER A 259 22.96 7.85 -14.89
N VAL A 260 23.00 8.80 -15.83
CA VAL A 260 23.84 10.00 -15.71
C VAL A 260 23.12 10.98 -14.79
N TYR A 261 23.42 10.93 -13.50
CA TYR A 261 22.94 11.91 -12.54
C TYR A 261 23.80 13.18 -12.62
N LYS A 262 23.19 14.31 -12.98
CA LYS A 262 23.80 15.63 -12.75
C LYS A 262 23.41 16.08 -11.33
N PRO A 263 24.33 16.13 -10.36
CA PRO A 263 24.01 16.59 -9.02
C PRO A 263 23.59 18.06 -9.06
N GLN A 264 22.33 18.33 -8.74
CA GLN A 264 21.94 19.68 -8.37
C GLN A 264 22.52 19.98 -6.99
N GLN A 265 23.36 21.00 -6.89
CA GLN A 265 23.86 21.48 -5.60
C GLN A 265 22.67 21.89 -4.73
N GLY A 266 22.47 21.18 -3.61
CA GLY A 266 21.39 21.49 -2.68
C GLY A 266 21.51 22.90 -2.14
N LYS A 267 20.37 23.55 -1.83
CA LYS A 267 20.28 24.96 -1.38
C LYS A 267 21.17 25.33 -0.17
N LEU A 268 21.63 24.33 0.58
CA LEU A 268 22.52 24.47 1.73
C LEU A 268 24.01 24.45 1.39
N ALA A 269 24.40 24.04 0.18
CA ALA A 269 25.80 23.88 -0.20
C ALA A 269 26.65 25.14 0.07
N PRO A 270 26.17 26.38 -0.21
CA PRO A 270 26.92 27.60 0.08
C PRO A 270 27.11 27.87 1.58
N TYR A 271 26.26 27.31 2.43
CA TYR A 271 26.14 27.64 3.86
C TYR A 271 26.75 26.58 4.79
N LYS A 272 27.28 25.48 4.25
CA LYS A 272 27.79 24.35 5.06
C LYS A 272 28.94 24.75 5.98
N SER A 273 29.84 25.59 5.50
CA SER A 273 31.00 26.08 6.27
C SER A 273 30.56 26.89 7.49
N TYR A 274 29.54 27.75 7.34
CA TYR A 274 28.96 28.51 8.44
C TYR A 274 28.30 27.59 9.48
N ILE A 275 27.49 26.63 9.04
CA ILE A 275 26.84 25.67 9.95
C ILE A 275 27.89 24.84 10.71
N HIS A 276 28.96 24.41 10.04
CA HIS A 276 30.04 23.67 10.70
C HIS A 276 30.71 24.47 11.81
N ARG A 277 30.99 25.76 11.56
CA ARG A 277 31.56 26.65 12.59
C ARG A 277 30.61 26.77 13.79
N ARG A 278 29.35 27.12 13.55
CA ARG A 278 28.35 27.33 14.62
C ARG A 278 28.11 26.07 15.46
N VAL A 279 28.03 24.90 14.82
CA VAL A 279 27.73 23.64 15.51
C VAL A 279 28.96 23.03 16.19
N PHE A 280 30.10 22.96 15.49
CA PHE A 280 31.27 22.20 15.96
C PHE A 280 32.34 23.05 16.65
N GLN A 281 32.47 24.33 16.30
CA GLN A 281 33.46 25.22 16.93
C GLN A 281 32.84 26.03 18.06
N GLU A 282 31.61 26.52 17.87
CA GLU A 282 30.92 27.39 18.84
C GLU A 282 29.85 26.66 19.68
N GLY A 283 29.61 25.37 19.40
CA GLY A 283 28.74 24.53 20.23
C GLY A 283 27.24 24.85 20.18
N CYS A 284 26.77 25.60 19.19
CA CYS A 284 25.36 25.93 19.05
C CYS A 284 24.53 24.68 18.67
N ARG A 285 23.65 24.25 19.59
CA ARG A 285 22.76 23.08 19.41
C ARG A 285 21.36 23.44 18.91
N ASN A 286 21.07 24.73 18.73
CA ASN A 286 19.73 25.20 18.35
C ASN A 286 19.64 25.39 16.83
N ALA A 287 19.08 24.40 16.14
CA ALA A 287 18.91 24.43 14.69
C ALA A 287 17.96 25.55 14.19
N LEU A 288 17.01 26.01 15.02
CA LEU A 288 16.13 27.14 14.70
C LEU A 288 16.89 28.47 14.75
N GLN A 289 17.85 28.60 15.66
CA GLN A 289 18.73 29.76 15.75
C GLN A 289 19.66 29.82 14.52
N ILE A 290 20.31 28.71 14.17
CA ILE A 290 21.14 28.61 12.95
C ILE A 290 20.29 28.91 11.70
N PHE A 291 19.04 28.45 11.64
CA PHE A 291 18.16 28.77 10.51
C PHE A 291 17.89 30.28 10.37
N ARG A 292 17.66 31.02 11.47
CA ARG A 292 17.46 32.48 11.43
C ARG A 292 18.72 33.20 10.94
N GLU A 293 19.89 32.81 11.44
CA GLU A 293 21.19 33.34 11.01
C GLU A 293 21.45 33.07 9.52
N LEU A 294 21.05 31.90 9.02
CA LEU A 294 21.14 31.58 7.60
C LEU A 294 20.18 32.43 6.76
N GLN A 295 18.97 32.73 7.26
CA GLN A 295 18.02 33.60 6.55
C GLN A 295 18.58 35.03 6.41
N GLU A 296 19.27 35.54 7.43
CA GLU A 296 19.97 36.83 7.37
C GLU A 296 21.10 36.83 6.32
N GLN A 297 21.75 35.68 6.11
CA GLN A 297 22.74 35.46 5.04
C GLN A 297 22.10 35.10 3.67
N GLY A 298 20.79 35.29 3.52
CA GLY A 298 20.07 35.11 2.25
C GLY A 298 19.57 33.69 1.95
N TYR A 299 19.58 32.78 2.94
CA TYR A 299 19.07 31.42 2.75
C TYR A 299 17.55 31.40 2.55
N ARG A 300 17.10 30.92 1.38
CA ARG A 300 15.67 30.79 1.00
C ARG A 300 15.12 29.36 1.12
N GLY A 301 15.80 28.48 1.86
CA GLY A 301 15.34 27.10 2.05
C GLY A 301 14.38 26.94 3.24
N ARG A 302 13.85 25.73 3.42
CA ARG A 302 12.95 25.41 4.55
C ARG A 302 13.77 25.06 5.80
N THR A 303 13.23 25.38 6.97
CA THR A 303 13.85 25.09 8.29
C THR A 303 14.17 23.61 8.48
N THR A 304 13.33 22.72 7.95
CA THR A 304 13.53 21.26 8.00
C THR A 304 14.85 20.81 7.38
N ILE A 305 15.36 21.54 6.38
CA ILE A 305 16.61 21.18 5.72
C ILE A 305 17.82 21.48 6.62
N VAL A 306 17.76 22.55 7.42
CA VAL A 306 18.80 22.90 8.41
C VAL A 306 18.77 21.96 9.61
N VAL A 307 17.57 21.65 10.12
CA VAL A 307 17.37 20.70 11.23
C VAL A 307 17.92 19.31 10.88
N ASN A 308 17.65 18.83 9.66
CA ASN A 308 18.15 17.54 9.18
C ASN A 308 19.66 17.51 8.90
N TYR A 309 20.34 18.66 8.85
CA TYR A 309 21.78 18.74 8.62
C TYR A 309 22.58 18.80 9.93
N GLY A 310 22.02 19.41 10.99
CA GLY A 310 22.67 19.60 12.29
C GLY A 310 22.34 18.55 13.36
N THR A 311 21.64 17.46 13.00
CA THR A 311 21.34 16.30 13.86
C THR A 311 21.93 15.03 13.27
#